data_AF-A0A261GLI6-F1
#
_entry.id   AF-A0A261GLI6-F1
#
_cell.length_a   1.000
_cell.length_b   1.000
_cell.length_c   1.000
_cell.angle_alpha   90.00
_cell.angle_beta   90.00
_cell.angle_gamma   90.00
#
_symmetry.space_group_name_H-M   'P 1'
#
loop_
_entity.id
_entity.type
_entity.pdbx_description
1 polymer ?
#
loop_
_entity_poly.entity_id
_entity_poly.type
_entity_poly.pdbx_seq_one_letter_code
_entity_poly.pdbx_strand_id
1 'polypeptide(L)'
;MPVRVEDVAIDSITMREELIKAFPSLAERGLSEVYIENHPDIMWDIPEISLDRAVPLYMLWCVDHMKEEGSLVFDNTISALNKYARVKNHTANDQNFRFLCDHNQIEVVRTFLRWCRDSLVLDYEPMLSRAIRNWDSDGG
;
A
#
# COMPACT_ATOMS: atom_id res chain seq x y z
N MET A 1 -7.33 -22.09 -11.19
CA MET A 1 -6.46 -22.27 -12.36
C MET A 1 -5.14 -21.58 -12.05
N PRO A 2 -3.97 -22.14 -12.40
CA PRO A 2 -2.71 -21.43 -12.18
C PRO A 2 -2.69 -20.18 -13.08
N VAL A 3 -2.57 -19.01 -12.47
CA VAL A 3 -2.33 -17.74 -13.18
C VAL A 3 -0.99 -17.87 -13.89
N ARG A 4 -0.89 -17.50 -15.17
CA ARG A 4 0.37 -17.62 -15.91
C ARG A 4 1.33 -16.56 -15.38
N VAL A 5 2.59 -16.93 -15.16
CA VAL A 5 3.65 -16.04 -14.65
C VAL A 5 3.78 -14.74 -15.47
N GLU A 6 3.45 -14.81 -16.77
CA GLU A 6 3.45 -13.66 -17.69
C GLU A 6 2.34 -12.64 -17.38
N ASP A 7 1.16 -13.10 -16.93
CA ASP A 7 0.03 -12.23 -16.57
C ASP A 7 0.36 -11.42 -15.30
N VAL A 8 0.99 -12.07 -14.32
CA VAL A 8 1.35 -11.44 -13.03
C VAL A 8 2.40 -10.33 -13.20
N ALA A 9 3.34 -10.50 -14.13
CA ALA A 9 4.35 -9.49 -14.41
C ALA A 9 3.75 -8.23 -15.06
N ILE A 10 2.75 -8.39 -15.93
CA ILE A 10 2.04 -7.26 -16.57
C ILE A 10 1.20 -6.51 -15.53
N ASP A 11 0.54 -7.23 -14.63
CA ASP A 11 -0.27 -6.63 -13.56
C ASP A 11 0.59 -5.82 -12.59
N SER A 12 1.78 -6.33 -12.24
CA SER A 12 2.74 -5.62 -11.37
C SER A 12 3.29 -4.35 -12.03
N ILE A 13 3.64 -4.41 -13.32
CA ILE A 13 4.08 -3.22 -14.09
C ILE A 13 2.96 -2.17 -14.10
N THR A 14 1.72 -2.59 -14.37
CA THR A 14 0.56 -1.69 -14.40
C THR A 14 0.33 -1.03 -13.05
N MET A 15 0.33 -1.81 -11.96
CA MET A 15 0.15 -1.29 -10.59
C MET A 15 1.25 -0.29 -10.20
N ARG A 16 2.50 -0.59 -10.59
CA ARG A 16 3.64 0.28 -10.36
C ARG A 16 3.47 1.64 -11.04
N GLU A 17 3.06 1.64 -12.31
CA GLU A 17 2.82 2.87 -13.07
C GLU A 17 1.67 3.70 -12.49
N GLU A 18 0.58 3.05 -12.07
CA GLU A 18 -0.55 3.72 -11.41
C GLU A 18 -0.13 4.39 -10.10
N LEU A 19 0.68 3.71 -9.27
CA LEU A 19 1.23 4.29 -8.04
C LEU A 19 2.07 5.53 -8.32
N ILE A 20 3.02 5.44 -9.25
CA ILE A 20 3.90 6.57 -9.60
C ILE A 20 3.10 7.76 -10.13
N LYS A 21 2.06 7.49 -10.93
CA LYS A 21 1.20 8.51 -11.49
C LYS A 21 0.35 9.20 -10.41
N ALA A 22 -0.20 8.46 -9.45
CA ALA A 22 -1.05 9.01 -8.40
C ALA A 22 -0.27 9.65 -7.24
N PHE A 23 0.95 9.19 -6.98
CA PHE A 23 1.82 9.71 -5.94
C PHE A 23 3.13 10.24 -6.54
N PRO A 24 3.15 11.48 -7.08
CA PRO A 24 4.35 12.09 -7.63
C PRO A 24 5.52 12.16 -6.63
N SER A 25 5.22 12.15 -5.32
CA SER A 25 6.20 12.07 -4.23
C SER A 25 7.13 10.85 -4.33
N LEU A 26 6.70 9.78 -5.01
CA LEU A 26 7.53 8.60 -5.29
C LEU A 26 8.76 8.92 -6.15
N ALA A 27 8.71 9.96 -6.98
CA ALA A 27 9.84 10.40 -7.81
C ALA A 27 10.98 10.99 -6.96
N GLU A 28 10.67 11.53 -5.79
CA GLU A 28 11.64 12.19 -4.91
C GLU A 28 12.39 11.21 -3.99
N ARG A 29 12.01 9.92 -3.97
CA ARG A 29 12.56 8.82 -3.14
C ARG A 29 12.92 9.26 -1.71
N GLY A 30 11.90 9.41 -0.87
CA GLY A 30 12.07 9.82 0.54
C GLY A 30 12.65 8.76 1.48
N LEU A 31 12.57 7.46 1.13
CA LEU A 31 13.13 6.33 1.90
C LEU A 31 13.84 5.37 0.94
N SER A 32 14.90 4.72 1.40
CA SER A 32 15.57 3.65 0.66
C SER A 32 14.88 2.29 0.86
N GLU A 33 15.08 1.36 -0.07
CA GLU A 33 14.59 -0.02 0.07
C GLU A 33 15.13 -0.68 1.36
N VAL A 34 16.43 -0.51 1.63
CA VAL A 34 17.08 -0.97 2.88
C VAL A 34 16.43 -0.36 4.13
N TYR A 35 15.95 0.88 4.07
CA TYR A 35 15.23 1.47 5.20
C TYR A 35 13.90 0.73 5.44
N ILE A 36 13.11 0.51 4.38
CA ILE A 36 11.79 -0.14 4.45
C ILE A 36 11.91 -1.57 4.98
N GLU A 37 12.91 -2.32 4.52
CA GLU A 37 13.17 -3.69 4.98
C GLU A 37 13.51 -3.76 6.48
N ASN A 38 14.24 -2.77 7.00
CA ASN A 38 14.62 -2.71 8.40
C ASN A 38 13.55 -2.08 9.32
N HIS A 39 12.54 -1.42 8.73
CA HIS A 39 11.42 -0.79 9.44
C HIS A 39 10.09 -1.24 8.83
N PRO A 40 9.78 -2.54 8.84
CA PRO A 40 8.67 -3.08 8.06
C PRO A 40 7.30 -2.58 8.53
N ASP A 41 7.17 -2.07 9.76
CA ASP A 41 5.92 -1.52 10.28
C ASP A 41 5.95 0.01 10.36
N ILE A 42 5.47 0.65 9.29
CA ILE A 42 5.33 2.10 9.17
C ILE A 42 4.52 2.75 10.30
N MET A 43 3.69 1.99 11.03
CA MET A 43 2.90 2.52 12.15
C MET A 43 3.65 2.52 13.48
N TRP A 44 4.65 1.66 13.66
CA TRP A 44 5.51 1.67 14.85
C TRP A 44 6.77 2.49 14.61
N ASP A 45 7.34 2.38 13.42
CA ASP A 45 8.57 3.07 13.02
C ASP A 45 8.23 4.26 12.11
N ILE A 46 7.49 5.22 12.68
CA ILE A 46 6.99 6.38 11.94
C ILE A 46 8.19 7.15 11.35
N PRO A 47 8.29 7.26 10.02
CA PRO A 47 9.42 7.92 9.39
C PRO A 47 9.37 9.43 9.61
N GLU A 48 10.53 10.09 9.48
CA GLU A 48 10.64 11.56 9.61
C GLU A 48 9.94 12.33 8.47
N ILE A 49 9.47 11.62 7.44
CA ILE A 49 8.69 12.17 6.33
C ILE A 49 7.18 11.96 6.55
N SER A 50 6.37 12.80 5.91
CA SER A 50 4.92 12.73 6.00
C SER A 50 4.35 11.43 5.40
N LEU A 51 3.20 10.98 5.90
CA LEU A 51 2.60 9.70 5.50
C LEU A 51 2.17 9.66 4.03
N ASP A 52 1.81 10.79 3.43
CA ASP A 52 1.52 10.93 1.98
C ASP A 52 2.75 10.70 1.10
N ARG A 53 3.95 10.70 1.69
CA ARG A 53 5.21 10.32 1.03
C ARG A 53 5.66 8.93 1.44
N ALA A 54 5.52 8.57 2.71
CA ALA A 54 5.97 7.29 3.24
C ALA A 54 5.11 6.11 2.78
N VAL A 55 3.79 6.16 2.99
CA VAL A 55 2.90 5.02 2.71
C VAL A 55 3.00 4.55 1.25
N PRO A 56 3.01 5.44 0.23
CA PRO A 56 3.18 5.02 -1.15
C PRO A 56 4.51 4.32 -1.41
N LEU A 57 5.59 4.66 -0.70
CA LEU A 57 6.89 3.99 -0.85
C LEU A 57 6.82 2.53 -0.38
N TYR A 58 6.09 2.24 0.70
CA TYR A 58 5.87 0.87 1.17
C TYR A 58 4.99 0.08 0.19
N MET A 59 3.94 0.70 -0.36
CA MET A 59 3.13 0.08 -1.41
C MET A 59 3.96 -0.23 -2.66
N LEU A 60 4.78 0.72 -3.11
CA LEU A 60 5.67 0.55 -4.25
C LEU A 60 6.70 -0.56 -3.98
N TRP A 61 7.26 -0.61 -2.76
CA TRP A 61 8.17 -1.68 -2.35
C TRP A 61 7.50 -3.05 -2.49
N CYS A 62 6.24 -3.20 -2.04
CA CYS A 62 5.49 -4.46 -2.19
C CYS A 62 5.32 -4.87 -3.66
N VAL A 63 5.07 -3.91 -4.56
CA VAL A 63 4.95 -4.19 -6.01
C VAL A 63 6.30 -4.60 -6.60
N ASP A 64 7.37 -3.87 -6.28
CA ASP A 64 8.72 -4.13 -6.81
C ASP A 64 9.31 -5.45 -6.25
N HIS A 65 8.88 -5.88 -5.05
CA HIS A 65 9.38 -7.07 -4.35
C HIS A 65 8.32 -8.17 -4.20
N MET A 66 7.41 -8.32 -5.18
CA MET A 66 6.33 -9.32 -5.13
C MET A 66 6.81 -10.76 -4.82
N LYS A 67 8.03 -11.13 -5.25
CA LYS A 67 8.62 -12.46 -4.96
C LYS A 67 8.97 -12.67 -3.48
N GLU A 68 8.97 -11.59 -2.71
CA GLU A 68 9.25 -11.52 -1.28
C GLU A 68 7.98 -11.27 -0.49
N GLU A 69 6.81 -11.67 -1.02
CA GLU A 69 5.52 -11.54 -0.33
C GLU A 69 5.52 -12.11 1.10
N GLY A 70 6.39 -13.08 1.43
CA GLY A 70 6.57 -13.53 2.82
C GLY A 70 7.24 -12.54 3.77
N SER A 71 7.61 -11.34 3.32
CA SER A 71 8.20 -10.28 4.13
C SER A 71 7.14 -9.57 4.99
N LEU A 72 7.54 -9.22 6.22
CA LEU A 72 6.70 -8.44 7.15
C LEU A 72 6.24 -7.10 6.57
N VAL A 73 6.96 -6.57 5.57
CA VAL A 73 6.57 -5.33 4.89
C VAL A 73 5.17 -5.47 4.27
N PHE A 74 4.82 -6.62 3.68
CA PHE A 74 3.50 -6.85 3.08
C PHE A 74 2.39 -6.84 4.14
N ASP A 75 2.54 -7.67 5.16
CA ASP A 75 1.57 -7.78 6.27
C ASP A 75 1.32 -6.42 6.93
N ASN A 76 2.40 -5.72 7.26
CA ASN A 76 2.31 -4.46 7.97
C ASN A 76 1.80 -3.33 7.08
N THR A 77 2.13 -3.32 5.78
CA THR A 77 1.57 -2.35 4.82
C THR A 77 0.06 -2.53 4.68
N ILE A 78 -0.42 -3.76 4.48
CA ILE A 78 -1.86 -4.05 4.39
C ILE A 78 -2.57 -3.72 5.71
N SER A 79 -1.94 -4.05 6.84
CA SER A 79 -2.45 -3.72 8.19
C SER A 79 -2.56 -2.22 8.41
N ALA A 80 -1.55 -1.45 8.00
CA ALA A 80 -1.53 0.00 8.08
C ALA A 80 -2.65 0.61 7.22
N LEU A 81 -2.76 0.20 5.95
CA LEU A 81 -3.83 0.64 5.06
C LEU A 81 -5.22 0.34 5.61
N ASN A 82 -5.43 -0.84 6.20
CA ASN A 82 -6.68 -1.19 6.86
C ASN A 82 -6.99 -0.28 8.06
N LYS A 83 -5.98 0.09 8.84
CA LYS A 83 -6.14 1.01 9.96
C LYS A 83 -6.45 2.41 9.48
N TYR A 84 -5.68 2.97 8.53
CA TYR A 84 -5.92 4.31 7.96
C TYR A 84 -7.33 4.46 7.39
N ALA A 85 -7.86 3.42 6.73
CA ALA A 85 -9.23 3.41 6.21
C ALA A 85 -10.31 3.66 7.29
N ARG A 86 -10.04 3.30 8.54
CA ARG A 86 -11.00 3.37 9.65
C ARG A 86 -10.89 4.64 10.47
N VAL A 87 -9.87 5.45 10.24
CA VAL A 87 -9.61 6.66 11.03
C VAL A 87 -10.69 7.68 10.72
N LYS A 88 -11.31 8.21 11.78
CA LYS A 88 -12.35 9.25 11.69
C LYS A 88 -11.83 10.64 12.03
N ASN A 89 -10.63 10.72 12.60
CA ASN A 89 -10.02 11.94 13.09
C ASN A 89 -8.80 12.31 12.25
N HIS A 90 -8.88 13.44 11.53
CA HIS A 90 -7.82 13.95 10.67
C HIS A 90 -6.64 14.56 11.44
N THR A 91 -6.78 14.79 12.76
CA THR A 91 -5.73 15.41 13.61
C THR A 91 -4.69 14.42 14.14
N ALA A 92 -4.90 13.11 13.94
CA ALA A 92 -3.92 12.09 14.31
C ALA A 92 -2.85 11.99 13.22
N ASN A 93 -1.77 12.76 13.33
CA ASN A 93 -0.71 12.88 12.31
C ASN A 93 -0.03 11.54 11.94
N ASP A 94 -0.09 10.56 12.83
CA ASP A 94 0.44 9.20 12.66
C ASP A 94 -0.56 8.26 11.96
N GLN A 95 -1.79 8.70 11.71
CA GLN A 95 -2.90 7.87 11.23
C GLN A 95 -3.75 8.55 10.16
N ASN A 96 -3.47 9.81 9.84
CA ASN A 96 -4.30 10.63 8.96
C ASN A 96 -4.02 10.45 7.47
N PHE A 97 -3.22 9.46 7.05
CA PHE A 97 -2.85 9.21 5.65
C PHE A 97 -4.05 9.33 4.69
N ARG A 98 -5.18 8.71 5.02
CA ARG A 98 -6.40 8.75 4.20
C ARG A 98 -6.92 10.18 3.96
N PHE A 99 -6.78 11.09 4.92
CA PHE A 99 -7.19 12.49 4.79
C PHE A 99 -6.19 13.35 4.01
N LEU A 100 -4.97 12.83 3.80
CA LEU A 100 -3.96 13.47 2.95
C LEU A 100 -4.13 13.08 1.47
N CYS A 101 -4.88 12.01 1.19
CA CYS A 101 -5.12 11.54 -0.16
C CYS A 101 -6.23 12.32 -0.87
N ASP A 102 -5.99 12.67 -2.13
CA ASP A 102 -7.07 13.07 -3.04
C ASP A 102 -7.87 11.86 -3.56
N HIS A 103 -8.93 12.12 -4.32
CA HIS A 103 -9.78 11.06 -4.87
C HIS A 103 -9.00 10.06 -5.74
N ASN A 104 -8.08 10.53 -6.58
CA ASN A 104 -7.30 9.65 -7.45
C ASN A 104 -6.33 8.77 -6.65
N GLN A 105 -5.72 9.32 -5.62
CA GLN A 105 -4.86 8.58 -4.69
C GLN A 105 -5.63 7.52 -3.91
N ILE A 106 -6.86 7.83 -3.47
CA ILE A 106 -7.75 6.85 -2.83
C ILE A 106 -8.08 5.70 -3.79
N GLU A 107 -8.41 5.99 -5.05
CA GLU A 107 -8.68 4.95 -6.05
C GLU A 107 -7.46 4.05 -6.26
N VAL A 108 -6.25 4.61 -6.34
CA VAL A 108 -5.02 3.80 -6.49
C VAL A 108 -4.74 2.94 -5.26
N VAL A 109 -5.04 3.41 -4.04
CA VAL A 109 -4.96 2.57 -2.83
C VAL A 109 -5.94 1.40 -2.90
N ARG A 110 -7.17 1.62 -3.39
CA ARG A 110 -8.16 0.54 -3.63
C ARG A 110 -7.65 -0.45 -4.67
N THR A 111 -7.11 0.03 -5.79
CA THR A 111 -6.54 -0.82 -6.84
C THR A 111 -5.37 -1.64 -6.30
N PHE A 112 -4.48 -1.04 -5.52
CA PHE A 112 -3.37 -1.75 -4.88
C PHE A 112 -3.85 -2.88 -3.98
N LEU A 113 -4.85 -2.66 -3.12
CA LEU A 113 -5.38 -3.72 -2.26
C LEU A 113 -6.04 -4.86 -3.06
N ARG A 114 -6.70 -4.54 -4.19
CA ARG A 114 -7.24 -5.57 -5.10
C ARG A 114 -6.13 -6.31 -5.83
N TRP A 115 -5.08 -5.61 -6.27
CA TRP A 115 -3.87 -6.22 -6.81
C TRP A 115 -3.22 -7.17 -5.81
N CYS A 116 -3.09 -6.78 -4.53
CA CYS A 116 -2.60 -7.70 -3.49
C CYS A 116 -3.42 -8.98 -3.41
N ARG A 117 -4.74 -8.90 -3.58
CA ARG A 117 -5.63 -10.07 -3.50
C ARG A 117 -5.50 -10.97 -4.73
N ASP A 118 -5.33 -10.37 -5.89
CA ASP A 118 -5.40 -11.06 -7.17
C ASP A 118 -4.01 -11.57 -7.62
N SER A 119 -2.93 -10.93 -7.17
CA SER A 119 -1.56 -11.19 -7.62
C SER A 119 -0.66 -11.89 -6.58
N LEU A 120 -0.95 -11.80 -5.28
CA LEU A 120 -0.15 -12.46 -4.23
C LEU A 120 -0.63 -13.91 -4.01
N VAL A 121 0.30 -14.81 -3.70
CA VAL A 121 0.03 -16.23 -3.40
C VAL A 121 -0.32 -16.43 -1.94
N LEU A 122 0.27 -15.62 -1.04
CA LEU A 122 -0.01 -15.72 0.39
C LEU A 122 -1.42 -15.24 0.71
N ASP A 123 -2.06 -15.98 1.62
CA ASP A 123 -3.39 -15.65 2.10
C ASP A 123 -3.31 -14.59 3.21
N TYR A 124 -3.60 -13.34 2.85
CA TYR A 124 -3.70 -12.22 3.78
C TYR A 124 -5.11 -12.06 4.36
N GLU A 125 -6.01 -13.03 4.16
CA GLU A 125 -7.33 -12.99 4.76
C GLU A 125 -7.29 -13.33 6.26
N PRO A 126 -8.18 -12.73 7.09
CA PRO A 126 -9.28 -11.83 6.73
C PRO A 126 -8.88 -10.35 6.61
N MET A 127 -7.59 -10.03 6.73
CA MET A 127 -7.12 -8.64 6.84
C MET A 127 -7.32 -7.89 5.53
N LEU A 128 -6.98 -8.50 4.41
CA LEU A 128 -7.07 -7.89 3.09
C LEU A 128 -8.52 -7.58 2.69
N SER A 129 -9.47 -8.52 2.86
CA SER A 129 -10.89 -8.24 2.62
C SER A 129 -11.43 -7.10 3.49
N ARG A 130 -10.98 -7.00 4.74
CA ARG A 130 -11.38 -5.89 5.63
C ARG A 130 -10.83 -4.56 5.13
N ALA A 131 -9.57 -4.53 4.70
CA ALA A 131 -8.94 -3.34 4.13
C ALA A 131 -9.76 -2.86 2.93
N ILE A 132 -9.98 -3.74 1.94
CA ILE A 132 -10.74 -3.44 0.73
C ILE A 132 -12.11 -2.87 1.08
N ARG A 133 -12.87 -3.56 1.94
CA ARG A 133 -14.21 -3.10 2.34
C ARG A 133 -14.20 -1.73 3.02
N ASN A 134 -13.22 -1.47 3.88
CA ASN A 134 -13.14 -0.19 4.58
C ASN A 134 -12.82 0.96 3.61
N TRP A 135 -11.95 0.71 2.62
CA TRP A 135 -11.66 1.69 1.57
C TRP A 135 -12.82 1.87 0.59
N ASP A 136 -13.57 0.80 0.24
CA ASP A 136 -14.73 0.86 -0.66
C ASP A 136 -15.96 1.53 -0.02
N SER A 137 -16.14 1.37 1.29
CA SER A 137 -17.27 1.98 2.02
C SER A 137 -17.17 3.51 2.11
N ASP A 138 -16.02 4.05 1.72
CA ASP A 138 -15.73 5.47 1.80
C ASP A 138 -16.15 6.24 0.54
N GLY A 139 -17.39 6.02 0.10
CA GLY A 139 -18.02 6.80 -0.95
C GLY A 139 -18.33 8.21 -0.45
N GLY A 140 -17.38 9.13 -0.67
CA GLY A 140 -17.67 10.56 -0.78
C GLY A 140 -18.37 10.87 -2.10
#